data_AF-A0A6A4UFD3-F1
#
_entry.id   AF-A0A6A4UFD3-F1
#
_cell.length_a   1.000
_cell.length_b   1.000
_cell.length_c   1.000
_cell.angle_alpha   90.00
_cell.angle_beta   90.00
_cell.angle_gamma   90.00
#
_symmetry.space_group_name_H-M   'P 1'
#
loop_
_entity.id
_entity.type
_entity.pdbx_description
1 polymer ?
#
loop_
_entity_poly.entity_id
_entity_poly.type
_entity_poly.pdbx_seq_one_letter_code
_entity_poly.pdbx_strand_id
1 'polypeptide(L)'
;MHKKYEFGNKIGIMMNPNDLVIIGIESYKGNPHDSKTIEPLLKQIEKNLAYQPEEIIYDRGGRGAAEINGVKISTPKPALKRDSNYQKAKKRKKFRRRAAIEPVIGHLKKEFRMGQNYLHGESSPKINA
;
A
#
# COMPACT_ATOMS: atom_id res chain seq x y z
N MET A 1 13.45 22.43 15.67
CA MET A 1 12.14 23.04 15.34
C MET A 1 11.19 21.91 14.92
N HIS A 2 10.25 21.54 15.78
CA HIS A 2 9.35 20.39 15.60
C HIS A 2 8.16 20.84 14.71
N LYS A 3 8.14 20.49 13.42
CA LYS A 3 7.00 20.81 12.55
C LYS A 3 5.91 19.76 12.78
N LYS A 4 4.86 20.15 13.51
CA LYS A 4 3.60 19.40 13.57
C LYS A 4 3.03 19.34 12.15
N TYR A 5 2.75 18.14 11.68
CA TYR A 5 2.23 17.83 10.36
C TYR A 5 0.89 18.54 10.12
N GLU A 6 0.92 19.63 9.37
CA GLU A 6 -0.29 20.20 8.76
C GLU A 6 -0.38 19.67 7.33
N PHE A 7 -1.27 18.70 7.16
CA PHE A 7 -1.97 18.37 5.91
C PHE A 7 -1.11 17.96 4.69
N GLY A 8 -0.42 16.82 4.82
CA GLY A 8 0.01 16.03 3.66
C GLY A 8 -1.02 14.94 3.40
N ASN A 9 -1.65 14.94 2.21
CA ASN A 9 -2.52 13.84 1.80
C ASN A 9 -1.76 12.51 1.89
N LYS A 10 -2.40 11.52 2.50
CA LYS A 10 -1.89 10.15 2.47
C LYS A 10 -2.12 9.59 1.08
N ILE A 11 -1.14 8.87 0.53
CA ILE A 11 -1.29 8.18 -0.74
C ILE A 11 -1.21 6.68 -0.48
N GLY A 12 -2.15 5.94 -1.05
CA GLY A 12 -2.11 4.49 -1.11
C GLY A 12 -1.67 4.06 -2.50
N ILE A 13 -0.79 3.07 -2.58
CA ILE A 13 -0.32 2.48 -3.84
C ILE A 13 -0.46 0.97 -3.73
N MET A 14 -0.98 0.35 -4.79
CA MET A 14 -1.03 -1.09 -4.95
C MET A 14 -0.28 -1.48 -6.22
N MET A 15 0.57 -2.50 -6.09
CA MET A 15 1.41 -2.99 -7.18
C MET A 15 1.35 -4.51 -7.29
N ASN A 16 1.52 -5.01 -8.51
CA ASN A 16 1.73 -6.42 -8.74
C ASN A 16 3.16 -6.81 -8.29
N PRO A 17 3.32 -7.78 -7.37
CA PRO A 17 4.63 -8.14 -6.82
C PRO A 17 5.57 -8.87 -7.82
N ASN A 18 5.06 -9.31 -8.97
CA ASN A 18 5.82 -10.07 -9.95
C ASN A 18 6.56 -9.16 -10.94
N ASP A 19 5.89 -8.16 -11.50
CA ASP A 19 6.37 -7.26 -12.55
C ASP A 19 6.54 -5.80 -12.08
N LEU A 20 6.13 -5.50 -10.84
CA LEU A 20 6.18 -4.18 -10.21
C LEU A 20 5.25 -3.12 -10.84
N VAL A 21 4.30 -3.55 -11.67
CA VAL A 21 3.31 -2.64 -12.27
C VAL A 21 2.36 -2.13 -11.20
N ILE A 22 2.18 -0.80 -11.16
CA ILE A 22 1.19 -0.15 -10.28
C ILE A 22 -0.18 -0.35 -10.90
N ILE A 23 -1.09 -0.96 -10.14
CA ILE A 23 -2.45 -1.28 -10.58
C ILE A 23 -3.52 -0.40 -9.91
N GLY A 24 -3.16 0.26 -8.80
CA GLY A 24 -4.03 1.17 -8.07
C GLY A 24 -3.22 2.22 -7.33
N ILE A 25 -3.75 3.44 -7.31
CA ILE A 25 -3.15 4.60 -6.65
C ILE A 25 -4.28 5.54 -6.22
N GLU A 26 -4.33 5.88 -4.93
CA GLU A 26 -5.42 6.70 -4.40
C GLU A 26 -4.87 7.73 -3.41
N SER A 27 -5.42 8.94 -3.47
CA SER A 27 -5.10 10.02 -2.56
C SER A 27 -6.20 10.19 -1.52
N TYR A 28 -5.82 10.20 -0.26
CA TYR A 28 -6.75 10.39 0.85
C TYR A 28 -6.60 11.79 1.41
N LYS A 29 -7.74 12.46 1.60
CA LYS A 29 -7.79 13.72 2.33
C LYS A 29 -7.42 13.48 3.80
N GLY A 30 -6.50 14.30 4.32
CA GLY A 30 -5.97 14.15 5.68
C GLY A 30 -5.16 12.86 5.86
N ASN A 31 -5.21 12.30 7.08
CA ASN A 31 -4.49 11.08 7.44
C ASN A 31 -5.46 10.00 7.95
N PRO A 32 -6.21 9.32 7.07
CA PRO A 32 -7.10 8.26 7.52
C PRO A 32 -6.31 7.10 8.11
N HIS A 33 -6.93 6.43 9.08
CA HIS A 33 -6.41 5.19 9.62
C HIS A 33 -6.21 4.16 8.49
N ASP A 34 -5.10 3.41 8.52
CA ASP A 34 -4.69 2.44 7.49
C ASP A 34 -5.79 1.44 7.11
N SER A 35 -6.62 1.05 8.07
CA SER A 35 -7.75 0.13 7.80
C SER A 35 -8.74 0.67 6.77
N LYS A 36 -8.80 2.00 6.58
CA LYS A 36 -9.72 2.67 5.65
C LYS A 36 -9.10 2.95 4.28
N THR A 37 -7.82 2.61 4.06
CA THR A 37 -7.13 2.89 2.78
C THR A 37 -7.11 1.71 1.82
N ILE A 38 -7.44 0.50 2.26
CA ILE A 38 -7.38 -0.68 1.37
C ILE A 38 -8.63 -0.78 0.49
N GLU A 39 -9.81 -0.54 1.06
CA GLU A 39 -11.09 -0.65 0.33
C GLU A 39 -11.20 0.33 -0.86
N PRO A 40 -10.81 1.62 -0.74
CA PRO A 40 -10.86 2.55 -1.87
C PRO A 40 -9.94 2.12 -3.03
N LEU A 41 -8.74 1.63 -2.72
CA LEU A 41 -7.82 1.08 -3.73
C LEU A 41 -8.43 -0.13 -4.43
N LEU A 42 -9.05 -1.05 -3.69
CA LEU A 42 -9.72 -2.21 -4.27
C LEU A 42 -10.83 -1.80 -5.24
N LYS A 43 -11.69 -0.86 -4.84
CA LYS A 43 -12.74 -0.32 -5.70
C LYS A 43 -12.19 0.36 -6.95
N GLN A 44 -11.07 1.06 -6.83
CA GLN A 44 -10.42 1.70 -7.98
C GLN A 44 -9.90 0.65 -8.98
N ILE A 45 -9.23 -0.40 -8.49
CA ILE A 45 -8.70 -1.48 -9.32
C ILE A 45 -9.84 -2.21 -10.04
N GLU A 46 -10.91 -2.54 -9.31
CA GLU A 46 -12.09 -3.17 -9.87
C GLU A 46 -12.72 -2.29 -10.96
N LYS A 47 -12.91 -1.00 -10.68
CA LYS A 47 -13.48 -0.04 -11.65
C LYS A 47 -12.62 0.13 -12.90
N ASN A 48 -11.30 0.24 -12.74
CA ASN A 48 -10.40 0.62 -13.83
C ASN A 48 -9.95 -0.59 -14.66
N LEU A 49 -9.81 -1.76 -14.03
CA LEU A 49 -9.21 -2.94 -14.64
C LEU A 49 -10.15 -4.14 -14.68
N ALA A 50 -11.38 -4.03 -14.15
CA ALA A 50 -12.31 -5.16 -13.97
C ALA A 50 -11.64 -6.36 -13.27
N TYR A 51 -10.71 -6.06 -12.35
CA TYR A 51 -9.86 -7.05 -11.69
C TYR A 51 -10.03 -6.97 -10.18
N GLN A 52 -10.10 -8.13 -9.55
CA GLN A 52 -10.13 -8.25 -8.10
C GLN A 52 -9.05 -9.23 -7.64
N PRO A 53 -8.07 -8.78 -6.82
CA PRO A 53 -7.04 -9.68 -6.31
C PRO A 53 -7.63 -10.65 -5.27
N GLU A 54 -7.16 -11.90 -5.26
CA GLU A 54 -7.54 -12.87 -4.22
C GLU A 54 -6.94 -12.49 -2.86
N GLU A 55 -5.76 -11.88 -2.87
CA GLU A 55 -5.01 -11.55 -1.66
C GLU A 55 -4.10 -10.33 -1.85
N ILE A 56 -4.11 -9.47 -0.85
CA ILE A 56 -3.19 -8.33 -0.72
C ILE A 56 -2.18 -8.62 0.39
N ILE A 57 -0.93 -8.27 0.11
CA ILE A 57 0.15 -8.31 1.09
C ILE A 57 0.38 -6.90 1.62
N TYR A 58 0.16 -6.68 2.91
CA TYR A 58 0.27 -5.37 3.54
C TYR A 58 1.35 -5.36 4.63
N ASP A 59 1.77 -4.15 5.02
CA ASP A 59 2.78 -3.98 6.05
C ASP A 59 2.30 -4.42 7.44
N ARG A 60 3.26 -4.77 8.29
CA ARG A 60 3.00 -5.29 9.64
C ARG A 60 2.25 -4.29 10.53
N GLY A 61 2.40 -3.00 10.25
CA GLY A 61 1.70 -1.92 10.95
C GLY A 61 0.23 -1.78 10.58
N GLY A 62 -0.20 -2.34 9.44
CA GLY A 62 -1.58 -2.31 9.02
C GLY A 62 -2.48 -3.14 9.93
N ARG A 63 -3.22 -2.44 10.78
CA ARG A 63 -4.31 -3.01 11.56
C ARG A 63 -5.61 -2.82 10.79
N GLY A 64 -6.43 -3.84 10.69
CA GLY A 64 -7.68 -3.81 9.93
C GLY A 64 -8.34 -5.18 9.84
N ALA A 65 -9.40 -5.25 9.04
CA ALA A 65 -10.08 -6.50 8.76
C ALA A 65 -9.13 -7.51 8.10
N ALA A 66 -9.32 -8.80 8.37
CA ALA A 66 -8.56 -9.86 7.71
C ALA A 66 -8.97 -10.07 6.25
N GLU A 67 -10.13 -9.52 5.87
CA GLU A 67 -10.74 -9.64 4.56
C GLU A 67 -11.57 -8.38 4.27
N ILE A 68 -11.54 -7.89 3.03
CA ILE A 68 -12.36 -6.77 2.55
C ILE A 68 -12.89 -7.15 1.17
N ASN A 69 -14.19 -7.10 0.96
CA ASN A 69 -14.87 -7.43 -0.30
C ASN A 69 -14.53 -8.83 -0.84
N GLY A 70 -14.20 -9.83 -0.01
CA GLY A 70 -13.74 -11.15 -0.48
C GLY A 70 -12.24 -11.23 -0.74
N VAL A 71 -11.50 -10.11 -0.62
CA VAL A 71 -10.04 -10.06 -0.77
C VAL A 71 -9.38 -10.27 0.58
N LYS A 72 -8.49 -11.27 0.65
CA LYS A 72 -7.73 -11.56 1.86
C LYS A 72 -6.64 -10.53 2.11
N ILE A 73 -6.53 -10.04 3.35
CA ILE A 73 -5.47 -9.11 3.76
C ILE A 73 -4.45 -9.86 4.62
N SER A 74 -3.26 -10.03 4.06
CA SER A 74 -2.16 -10.74 4.69
C SER A 74 -1.09 -9.78 5.21
N THR A 75 -0.81 -9.84 6.51
CA THR A 75 0.29 -9.12 7.15
C THR A 75 1.34 -10.08 7.72
N PRO A 76 2.63 -9.68 7.78
CA PRO A 76 3.67 -10.49 8.40
C PRO A 76 3.37 -10.76 9.87
N LYS A 77 3.17 -12.02 10.23
CA LYS A 77 3.01 -12.48 11.61
C LYS A 77 4.24 -13.27 12.07
N PRO A 78 4.56 -13.30 13.38
CA PRO A 78 5.56 -14.21 13.92
C PRO A 78 5.29 -15.65 13.46
N ALA A 79 6.36 -16.39 13.19
CA ALA A 79 6.24 -17.82 12.92
C ALA A 79 5.66 -18.53 14.15
N LEU A 80 4.73 -19.47 13.91
CA LEU A 80 4.17 -20.27 15.00
C LEU A 80 5.16 -21.38 15.37
N LYS A 81 5.17 -21.80 16.65
CA LYS A 81 6.02 -22.92 17.11
C LYS A 81 5.78 -24.20 16.30
N ARG A 82 4.52 -24.43 15.91
CA ARG A 82 4.09 -25.56 15.06
C ARG A 82 4.47 -25.46 13.58
N ASP A 83 4.94 -24.31 13.11
CA ASP A 83 5.26 -24.16 11.68
C ASP A 83 6.50 -25.00 11.33
N SER A 84 6.41 -25.82 10.28
CA SER A 84 7.57 -26.51 9.73
C SER A 84 8.57 -25.52 9.10
N ASN A 85 9.83 -25.94 8.92
CA ASN A 85 10.84 -25.11 8.26
C ASN A 85 10.41 -24.66 6.85
N TYR A 86 9.72 -25.54 6.12
CA TYR A 86 9.12 -25.24 4.83
C TYR A 86 8.06 -24.14 4.91
N GLN A 87 7.13 -24.24 5.86
CA GLN A 87 6.08 -23.22 6.06
C GLN A 87 6.67 -21.86 6.46
N LYS A 88 7.68 -21.85 7.33
CA LYS A 88 8.42 -20.64 7.70
C LYS A 88 9.08 -20.00 6.48
N ALA A 89 9.73 -20.79 5.63
CA ALA A 89 10.37 -20.31 4.40
C ALA A 89 9.34 -19.74 3.40
N LYS A 90 8.22 -20.44 3.18
CA LYS A 90 7.13 -19.98 2.30
C LYS A 90 6.55 -18.63 2.76
N LYS A 91 6.26 -18.48 4.06
CA LYS A 91 5.79 -17.21 4.65
C LYS A 91 6.82 -16.09 4.46
N ARG A 92 8.10 -16.35 4.74
CA ARG A 92 9.18 -15.37 4.55
C ARG A 92 9.30 -14.93 3.08
N LYS A 93 9.30 -15.87 2.13
CA LYS A 93 9.38 -15.56 0.70
C LYS A 93 8.24 -14.66 0.24
N LYS A 94 7.01 -14.98 0.66
CA LYS A 94 5.81 -14.19 0.36
C LYS A 94 5.94 -12.74 0.87
N PHE A 95 6.25 -12.56 2.15
CA PHE A 95 6.30 -11.23 2.76
C PHE A 95 7.56 -10.41 2.44
N ARG A 96 8.60 -11.02 1.85
CA ARG A 96 9.82 -10.33 1.40
C ARG A 96 9.55 -9.40 0.22
N ARG A 97 8.58 -9.73 -0.65
CA ARG A 97 8.27 -8.95 -1.86
C ARG A 97 7.82 -7.52 -1.57
N ARG A 98 7.25 -7.26 -0.39
CA ARG A 98 6.90 -5.89 0.06
C ARG A 98 8.08 -4.93 -0.01
N ALA A 99 9.32 -5.38 0.21
CA ALA A 99 10.49 -4.51 0.16
C ALA A 99 10.72 -3.85 -1.21
N ALA A 100 10.10 -4.36 -2.28
CA ALA A 100 10.17 -3.77 -3.60
C ALA A 100 9.30 -2.50 -3.75
N ILE A 101 8.38 -2.22 -2.82
CA ILE A 101 7.53 -1.02 -2.89
C ILE A 101 8.30 0.26 -2.59
N GLU A 102 9.29 0.19 -1.69
CA GLU A 102 10.09 1.35 -1.29
C GLU A 102 10.89 1.98 -2.44
N PRO A 103 11.65 1.22 -3.27
CA PRO A 103 12.33 1.81 -4.42
C PRO A 103 11.34 2.38 -5.44
N VAL A 104 10.16 1.76 -5.62
CA VAL A 104 9.11 2.27 -6.51
C VAL A 104 8.57 3.62 -6.00
N ILE A 105 8.23 3.72 -4.71
CA ILE A 105 7.81 4.98 -4.08
C ILE A 105 8.90 6.04 -4.21
N GLY A 106 10.17 5.68 -4.01
CA GLY A 106 11.31 6.58 -4.18
C GLY A 106 11.40 7.13 -5.61
N HIS A 107 11.27 6.26 -6.60
CA HIS A 107 11.27 6.62 -8.02
C HIS A 107 10.09 7.54 -8.38
N LEU A 108 8.88 7.23 -7.92
CA LEU A 108 7.68 8.07 -8.10
C LEU A 108 7.88 9.48 -7.52
N LYS A 109 8.46 9.58 -6.31
CA LYS A 109 8.70 10.87 -5.67
C LYS A 109 9.70 11.73 -6.45
N LYS A 110 10.76 11.11 -6.97
CA LYS A 110 11.86 11.82 -7.65
C LYS A 110 11.52 12.19 -9.09
N GLU A 111 10.96 11.25 -9.86
CA GLU A 111 10.83 11.38 -11.31
C GLU A 111 9.40 11.75 -11.75
N PHE A 112 8.39 11.36 -10.95
CA PHE A 112 6.98 11.57 -11.28
C PHE A 112 6.31 12.64 -10.41
N ARG A 113 7.11 13.47 -9.73
CA ARG A 113 6.62 14.63 -8.94
C ARG A 113 5.55 14.26 -7.90
N MET A 114 5.58 13.02 -7.41
CA MET A 114 4.77 12.56 -6.26
C MET A 114 5.36 13.04 -4.92
N GLY A 115 6.53 13.69 -4.94
CA GLY A 115 7.03 14.46 -3.81
C GLY A 115 6.18 15.73 -3.60
N GLN A 116 6.00 16.15 -2.34
CA GLN A 116 5.21 17.35 -2.03
C GLN A 116 5.68 18.56 -2.83
N ASN A 117 4.76 19.19 -3.59
CA ASN A 117 4.97 20.55 -4.07
C ASN A 117 4.55 21.53 -2.97
N TYR A 118 5.52 22.15 -2.32
CA TYR A 118 5.32 23.12 -1.24
C TYR A 118 4.48 24.35 -1.66
N LEU A 119 4.28 24.57 -2.96
CA LEU A 119 3.54 25.71 -3.51
C LEU A 119 2.06 25.41 -3.79
N HIS A 120 1.60 24.14 -3.71
CA HIS A 120 0.26 23.73 -4.18
C HIS A 120 -0.62 23.05 -3.12
N GLY A 121 -0.17 22.99 -1.86
CA GLY A 121 -0.96 22.46 -0.74
C GLY A 121 -1.46 21.03 -0.93
N GLU A 122 -2.61 20.68 -0.33
CA GLU A 122 -3.22 19.34 -0.38
C GLU A 122 -3.48 18.84 -1.82
N SER A 123 -3.68 19.73 -2.79
CA SER A 123 -4.04 19.33 -4.16
C SER A 123 -2.89 18.68 -4.93
N SER A 124 -1.64 18.93 -4.54
CA SER A 124 -0.49 18.52 -5.35
C SER A 124 -0.33 17.00 -5.52
N PRO A 125 -0.40 16.16 -4.47
CA PRO A 125 -0.20 14.73 -4.65
C PRO A 125 -1.41 14.08 -5.32
N LYS A 126 -2.61 14.68 -5.19
CA LYS A 126 -3.84 14.17 -5.80
C LYS A 126 -3.86 14.31 -7.32
N ILE A 127 -3.26 15.36 -7.86
CA ILE A 127 -3.22 15.57 -9.32
C ILE A 127 -2.30 14.54 -10.00
N ASN A 128 -1.25 14.11 -9.30
CA ASN A 128 -0.27 13.16 -9.81
C ASN A 128 -0.58 11.69 -9.44
N ALA A 129 -1.65 11.47 -8.66
CA ALA A 129 -2.11 10.17 -8.20
C ALA A 129 -3.28 9.68 -9.07
#